data_AF-A0A7S1QSW9-F1
#
_entry.id   AF-A0A7S1QSW9-F1
#
_cell.length_a   1.000
_cell.length_b   1.000
_cell.length_c   1.000
_cell.angle_alpha   90.00
_cell.angle_beta   90.00
_cell.angle_gamma   90.00
#
_symmetry.space_group_name_H-M   'P 1'
#
loop_
_entity.id
_entity.type
_entity.pdbx_description
1 polymer ?
#
loop_
_entity_poly.entity_id
_entity_poly.type
_entity_poly.pdbx_seq_one_letter_code
_entity_poly.pdbx_strand_id
1 'polypeptide(L)'
;FDRTKGAMMSWDQLEKLSAAVPCMPTPPVLFRGEVTSEAELKSIIMDGMARGSLVSPGVPAEGFVVRTTAAFHPNDFGRRVAKYVRPGHVQTDDTFKWDWKKANFAM
;
A
#
# COMPACT_ATOMS: atom_id res chain seq x y z
N PHE A 1 -1.73 -11.73 -8.07
CA PHE A 1 -3.03 -12.28 -8.49
C PHE A 1 -2.84 -13.76 -8.79
N ASP A 2 -3.62 -14.64 -8.16
CA ASP A 2 -3.61 -16.07 -8.42
C ASP A 2 -4.51 -16.37 -9.62
N ARG A 3 -3.89 -16.67 -10.77
CA ARG A 3 -4.61 -16.94 -12.01
C ARG A 3 -5.38 -18.26 -11.96
N THR A 4 -4.95 -19.23 -11.15
CA THR A 4 -5.62 -20.54 -11.05
C THR A 4 -6.94 -20.42 -10.29
N LYS A 5 -7.02 -19.45 -9.37
CA LYS A 5 -8.21 -19.19 -8.55
C LYS A 5 -9.02 -17.98 -9.00
N GLY A 6 -8.51 -17.20 -9.96
CA GLY A 6 -9.13 -15.94 -10.38
C GLY A 6 -9.23 -14.91 -9.25
N ALA A 7 -8.29 -14.92 -8.29
CA ALA A 7 -8.41 -14.16 -7.05
C ALA A 7 -7.14 -13.38 -6.68
N MET A 8 -7.31 -12.28 -5.95
CA MET A 8 -6.21 -11.66 -5.21
C MET A 8 -5.81 -12.59 -4.06
N MET A 9 -4.51 -12.92 -3.97
CA MET A 9 -3.98 -13.78 -2.91
C MET A 9 -4.20 -13.13 -1.53
N SER A 10 -4.38 -13.97 -0.51
CA SER A 10 -4.23 -13.52 0.88
C SER A 10 -2.84 -12.93 1.09
N TRP A 11 -2.69 -12.06 2.09
CA TRP A 11 -1.39 -11.47 2.41
C TRP A 11 -0.35 -12.55 2.73
N ASP A 12 -0.72 -13.59 3.48
CA ASP A 12 0.21 -14.67 3.86
C ASP A 12 0.67 -15.50 2.66
N GLN A 13 -0.21 -15.72 1.69
CA GLN A 13 0.16 -16.38 0.44
C GLN A 13 1.11 -15.50 -0.38
N LEU A 14 0.86 -14.19 -0.41
CA LEU A 14 1.71 -13.24 -1.12
C LEU A 14 3.11 -13.18 -0.49
N GLU A 15 3.21 -13.10 0.84
CA GLU A 15 4.48 -13.10 1.57
C GLU A 15 5.26 -14.40 1.33
N LYS A 16 4.59 -15.55 1.41
CA LYS A 16 5.21 -16.86 1.11
C LYS A 16 5.74 -16.92 -0.32
N LEU A 17 4.96 -16.42 -1.28
CA LEU A 17 5.39 -16.36 -2.68
C LEU A 17 6.59 -15.43 -2.86
N SER A 18 6.56 -14.24 -2.24
CA SER A 18 7.65 -13.28 -2.31
C SER A 18 8.94 -13.86 -1.73
N ALA A 19 8.85 -14.54 -0.58
CA ALA A 19 9.98 -15.20 0.07
C ALA A 19 10.59 -16.34 -0.77
N ALA A 20 9.80 -16.97 -1.64
CA ALA A 20 10.28 -18.01 -2.55
C ALA A 20 11.01 -17.46 -3.80
N VAL A 21 10.91 -16.15 -4.05
CA VAL A 21 11.55 -15.50 -5.21
C VAL A 21 12.75 -14.69 -4.72
N PRO A 22 13.99 -14.98 -5.19
CA PRO A 22 15.17 -14.23 -4.80
C PRO A 22 15.01 -12.73 -5.04
N CYS A 23 15.37 -11.93 -4.04
CA CYS A 23 15.39 -10.46 -4.11
C CYS A 23 14.02 -9.81 -4.38
N MET A 24 12.90 -10.46 -4.07
CA MET A 24 11.57 -9.87 -4.17
C MET A 24 11.07 -9.41 -2.79
N PRO A 25 11.23 -8.13 -2.41
CA PRO A 25 10.68 -7.61 -1.16
C PRO A 25 9.17 -7.37 -1.27
N THR A 26 8.48 -7.43 -0.14
CA THR A 26 7.13 -6.87 0.02
C THR A 26 7.20 -5.49 0.67
N PRO A 27 6.20 -4.61 0.47
CA PRO A 27 6.06 -3.42 1.29
C PRO A 27 6.05 -3.77 2.79
N PRO A 28 6.69 -2.96 3.65
CA PRO A 28 6.66 -3.19 5.09
C PRO A 28 5.23 -3.17 5.65
N VAL A 29 4.91 -4.15 6.51
CA VAL A 29 3.64 -4.19 7.22
C VAL A 29 3.73 -3.31 8.46
N LEU A 30 2.96 -2.23 8.49
CA LEU A 30 2.96 -1.29 9.63
C LEU A 30 2.06 -1.75 10.79
N PHE A 31 0.97 -2.43 10.43
CA PHE A 31 -0.02 -2.94 11.36
C PHE A 31 -0.70 -4.15 10.72
N ARG A 32 -0.95 -5.17 11.55
CA ARG A 32 -1.76 -6.32 11.19
C ARG A 32 -2.63 -6.70 12.37
N GLY A 33 -3.93 -6.64 12.18
CA GLY A 33 -4.92 -6.93 13.21
C GLY A 33 -6.32 -6.59 12.71
N GLU A 34 -7.27 -6.65 13.63
CA GLU A 34 -8.62 -6.18 13.38
C GLU A 34 -8.68 -4.67 13.62
N VAL A 35 -9.41 -3.97 12.76
CA VAL A 35 -9.70 -2.55 12.91
C VAL A 35 -11.22 -2.42 12.86
N THR A 36 -11.82 -1.95 13.94
CA THR A 36 -13.27 -1.98 14.13
C THR A 36 -13.92 -0.61 13.94
N SER A 37 -13.11 0.45 13.85
CA SER A 37 -13.58 1.82 13.66
C SER A 37 -12.69 2.63 12.72
N GLU A 38 -13.27 3.64 12.09
CA GLU A 38 -12.52 4.60 11.26
C GLU A 38 -11.51 5.39 12.10
N ALA A 39 -11.83 5.72 13.35
CA ALA A 39 -10.95 6.45 14.25
C ALA A 39 -9.67 5.66 14.57
N GLU A 40 -9.80 4.37 14.83
CA GLU A 40 -8.67 3.45 15.02
C GLU A 40 -7.80 3.38 13.76
N LEU A 41 -8.43 3.20 12.59
CA LEU A 41 -7.72 3.20 11.31
C LEU A 41 -6.92 4.49 11.10
N LYS A 42 -7.56 5.63 11.37
CA LYS A 42 -6.96 6.95 11.24
C LYS A 42 -5.78 7.11 12.18
N SER A 43 -5.88 6.65 13.43
CA SER A 43 -4.78 6.69 14.40
C SER A 43 -3.55 5.94 13.88
N ILE A 44 -3.74 4.70 13.40
CA ILE A 44 -2.65 3.88 12.84
C ILE A 44 -1.96 4.58 11.66
N ILE A 45 -2.74 5.19 10.77
CA ILE A 45 -2.23 5.95 9.62
C ILE A 45 -1.44 7.17 10.09
N MET A 46 -1.95 7.94 11.06
CA MET A 46 -1.26 9.13 11.57
C MET A 46 0.04 8.79 12.28
N ASP A 47 0.08 7.69 13.05
CA ASP A 47 1.31 7.19 13.67
C ASP A 47 2.33 6.74 12.61
N GLY A 48 1.85 6.12 11.52
CA GLY A 48 2.67 5.86 10.33
C GLY A 48 3.25 7.14 9.72
N MET A 49 2.41 8.16 9.52
CA MET A 49 2.83 9.45 8.94
C MET A 49 3.90 10.13 9.79
N ALA A 50 3.75 10.11 11.12
CA ALA A 50 4.70 10.70 12.05
C ALA A 50 6.08 10.00 12.00
N ARG A 51 6.10 8.69 11.75
CA ARG A 51 7.34 7.91 11.62
C ARG A 51 8.04 8.11 10.27
N GLY A 52 7.29 8.33 9.20
CA GLY A 52 7.83 8.45 7.83
C GLY A 52 8.10 7.12 7.15
N SER A 53 8.88 7.13 6.06
CA SER A 53 9.17 5.94 5.26
C SER A 53 10.08 4.96 6.01
N LEU A 54 9.65 3.70 6.15
CA LEU A 54 10.46 2.63 6.73
C LEU A 54 11.59 2.13 5.81
N VAL A 55 11.50 2.42 4.51
CA VAL A 55 12.51 2.01 3.51
C VAL A 55 13.43 3.17 3.10
N SER A 56 13.12 4.39 3.53
CA SER A 56 13.91 5.60 3.24
C SER A 56 13.90 6.53 4.46
N PRO A 57 14.78 6.30 5.45
CA PRO A 57 14.84 7.08 6.67
C PRO A 57 14.96 8.58 6.39
N GLY A 58 14.23 9.40 7.15
CA GLY A 58 14.20 10.86 6.99
C GLY A 58 13.32 11.36 5.84
N VAL A 59 12.72 10.46 5.04
CA VAL A 59 11.76 10.82 3.98
C VAL A 59 10.33 10.68 4.50
N PRO A 60 9.47 11.71 4.34
CA PRO A 60 8.05 11.60 4.67
C PRO A 60 7.37 10.50 3.84
N ALA A 61 6.54 9.68 4.48
CA ALA A 61 5.72 8.71 3.76
C ALA A 61 4.78 9.44 2.77
N GLU A 62 4.69 8.95 1.53
CA GLU A 62 3.71 9.44 0.55
C GLU A 62 2.28 9.18 1.02
N GLY A 63 2.09 8.01 1.59
CA GLY A 63 0.81 7.50 1.99
C GLY A 63 0.92 6.04 2.42
N PHE A 64 -0.23 5.42 2.65
CA PHE A 64 -0.33 4.04 3.08
C PHE A 64 -1.44 3.33 2.31
N VAL A 65 -1.26 2.03 2.15
CA VAL A 65 -2.27 1.13 1.60
C VAL A 65 -2.81 0.29 2.75
N VAL A 66 -4.14 0.21 2.83
CA VAL A 66 -4.87 -0.64 3.76
C VAL A 66 -5.53 -1.73 2.93
N ARG A 67 -5.41 -2.98 3.35
CA ARG A 67 -6.09 -4.09 2.70
C ARG A 67 -6.51 -5.15 3.69
N THR A 68 -7.56 -5.91 3.35
CA THR A 68 -7.88 -7.13 4.08
C THR A 68 -6.78 -8.18 3.89
N THR A 69 -6.51 -8.95 4.94
CA THR A 69 -5.51 -10.03 4.93
C THR A 69 -5.97 -11.24 4.11
N ALA A 70 -7.28 -11.53 4.10
CA ALA A 70 -7.86 -12.63 3.34
C ALA A 70 -7.73 -12.43 1.82
N ALA A 71 -7.76 -13.54 1.09
CA ALA A 71 -7.93 -13.53 -0.37
C ALA A 71 -9.30 -12.95 -0.74
N PHE A 72 -9.41 -12.31 -1.90
CA PHE A 72 -10.68 -11.75 -2.37
C PHE A 72 -10.76 -11.72 -3.90
N HIS A 73 -11.99 -11.70 -4.42
CA HIS A 73 -12.24 -11.62 -5.85
C HIS A 73 -11.94 -10.19 -6.37
N PRO A 74 -11.39 -10.00 -7.58
CA PRO A 74 -11.09 -8.66 -8.12
C PRO A 74 -12.27 -7.68 -8.10
N ASN A 75 -13.50 -8.17 -8.28
CA ASN A 75 -14.70 -7.34 -8.21
C ASN A 75 -14.93 -6.70 -6.83
N ASP A 76 -14.33 -7.25 -5.77
CA ASP A 76 -14.41 -6.72 -4.42
C ASP A 76 -13.29 -5.70 -4.11
N PHE A 77 -12.41 -5.39 -5.07
CA PHE A 77 -11.21 -4.58 -4.83
C PHE A 77 -11.53 -3.25 -4.13
N GLY A 78 -12.56 -2.53 -4.58
CA GLY A 78 -12.95 -1.24 -3.99
C GLY A 78 -13.46 -1.32 -2.54
N ARG A 79 -13.80 -2.52 -2.05
CA ARG A 79 -14.21 -2.75 -0.65
C ARG A 79 -13.11 -3.38 0.20
N ARG A 80 -12.06 -3.90 -0.43
CA ARG A 80 -11.01 -4.72 0.21
C ARG A 80 -9.67 -4.01 0.28
N VAL A 81 -9.49 -2.94 -0.49
CA VAL A 81 -8.26 -2.15 -0.56
C VAL A 81 -8.62 -0.67 -0.54
N ALA A 82 -7.94 0.09 0.30
CA ALA A 82 -8.01 1.54 0.35
C ALA A 82 -6.60 2.12 0.38
N LYS A 83 -6.47 3.40 0.00
CA LYS A 83 -5.23 4.14 0.14
C LYS A 83 -5.48 5.47 0.82
N TYR A 84 -4.52 5.89 1.62
CA TYR A 84 -4.40 7.26 2.13
C TYR A 84 -3.17 7.88 1.51
N VAL A 85 -3.26 9.12 1.03
CA VAL A 85 -2.15 9.89 0.48
C VAL A 85 -2.09 11.21 1.23
N ARG A 86 -0.91 11.63 1.68
CA ARG A 86 -0.77 12.85 2.47
C ARG A 86 -1.16 14.12 1.68
N PRO A 87 -1.56 15.21 2.36
CA PRO A 87 -1.70 16.51 1.74
C PRO A 87 -0.38 17.00 1.11
N GLY A 88 -0.47 17.77 0.01
CA GLY A 88 0.71 18.33 -0.67
C GLY A 88 1.51 17.32 -1.49
N HIS A 89 1.01 16.10 -1.66
CA HIS A 89 1.46 15.18 -2.70
C HIS A 89 0.47 15.18 -3.87
N VAL A 90 0.91 14.75 -5.05
CA VAL A 90 0.07 14.71 -6.24
C VAL A 90 -1.13 13.79 -5.99
N GLN A 91 -2.32 14.39 -5.97
CA GLN A 91 -3.59 13.67 -5.90
C GLN A 91 -4.29 13.89 -7.24
N THR A 92 -4.87 12.83 -7.80
CA THR A 92 -5.74 12.92 -8.98
C THR A 92 -7.02 13.64 -8.58
N ASP A 93 -7.17 14.90 -9.00
CA ASP A 93 -8.42 15.64 -9.04
C ASP A 93 -8.83 15.95 -10.49
N ASP A 94 -9.94 16.65 -10.69
CA ASP A 94 -10.47 17.01 -12.02
C ASP A 94 -9.52 17.90 -12.86
N THR A 95 -8.46 18.44 -12.25
CA THR A 95 -7.43 19.26 -12.89
C THR A 95 -6.12 18.51 -13.14
N PHE A 96 -6.07 17.20 -12.82
CA PHE A 96 -4.88 16.38 -13.00
C PHE A 96 -4.42 16.35 -14.47
N LYS A 97 -3.27 16.96 -14.74
CA LYS A 97 -2.58 16.89 -16.03
C LYS A 97 -1.40 15.92 -15.91
N TRP A 98 -1.22 15.09 -16.94
CA TRP A 98 -0.04 14.24 -17.07
C TRP A 98 1.22 15.10 -17.28
N ASP A 99 1.88 15.52 -16.21
CA ASP A 99 3.17 16.24 -16.25
C ASP A 99 4.32 15.32 -15.82
N TRP A 100 4.30 14.08 -16.30
CA TRP A 100 5.37 13.13 -16.02
C TRP A 100 6.66 13.58 -16.69
N LYS A 101 7.69 13.84 -15.87
CA LYS A 101 9.07 14.05 -16.33
C LYS A 101 9.89 12.83 -15.98
N LYS A 102 10.59 12.28 -16.96
CA LYS A 102 11.49 11.14 -16.77
C LYS A 102 12.54 11.50 -15.72
N ALA A 103 12.62 10.73 -14.64
CA ALA A 103 13.67 10.88 -13.65
C ALA A 103 15.03 10.52 -14.29
N ASN A 104 15.99 11.45 -14.22
CA ASN A 104 17.37 11.17 -14.57
C ASN A 104 18.06 10.54 -13.37
N PHE A 105 18.30 9.24 -13.43
CA PHE A 105 19.20 8.57 -12.51
C PHE A 105 20.61 8.68 -13.09
N ALA A 106 21.52 9.34 -12.38
CA ALA A 106 22.94 9.21 -12.67
C ALA A 106 23.37 7.79 -12.24
N MET A 107 24.08 7.09 -13.13
CA MET A 107 24.73 5.81 -12.86
C MET A 107 25.92 5.99 -11.94
#